data_AF-A0A4Q3JPC2-F1
#
_entry.id   AF-A0A4Q3JPC2-F1
#
_cell.length_a   1.000
_cell.length_b   1.000
_cell.length_c   1.000
_cell.angle_alpha   90.00
_cell.angle_beta   90.00
_cell.angle_gamma   90.00
#
_symmetry.space_group_name_H-M   'P 1'
#
loop_
_entity.id
_entity.type
_entity.pdbx_description
1 polymer ?
#
loop_
_entity_poly.entity_id
_entity_poly.type
_entity_poly.pdbx_seq_one_letter_code
_entity_poly.pdbx_strand_id
1 'polypeptide(L)' 'MAEALDLDGLLAALTSVLPAKRPLSLHEPEFAGHEWEYVKECIDTGWVSSVGKFVDRFEAMLAEAAGVKRA' A
#
# COMPACT_ATOMS: atom_id res chain seq x y z
N MET A 1 17.51 -18.89 35.86
CA MET A 1 17.97 -19.55 34.62
C MET A 1 16.90 -19.30 33.58
N ALA A 2 17.21 -18.59 32.49
CA ALA A 2 16.24 -18.38 31.42
C ALA A 2 16.04 -19.72 30.69
N GLU A 3 14.78 -20.11 30.51
CA GLU A 3 14.38 -21.27 29.73
C GLU A 3 14.81 -21.09 28.27
N ALA A 4 15.39 -22.13 27.66
CA ALA A 4 15.80 -22.06 26.27
C ALA A 4 14.57 -22.07 25.37
N LEU A 5 14.47 -21.08 24.47
CA LEU A 5 13.36 -20.97 23.53
C LEU A 5 13.43 -22.11 22.50
N ASP A 6 12.34 -22.86 22.34
CA ASP A 6 12.19 -23.85 21.26
C ASP A 6 11.98 -23.15 19.91
N LEU A 7 13.08 -23.03 19.16
CA LEU A 7 13.08 -22.38 17.85
C LEU A 7 12.43 -23.26 16.77
N ASP A 8 12.56 -24.58 16.87
CA ASP A 8 12.04 -25.51 15.86
C ASP A 8 10.51 -25.56 15.91
N GLY A 9 9.94 -25.65 17.12
CA GLY A 9 8.51 -25.55 17.33
C GLY A 9 7.93 -24.22 16.84
N LEU A 10 8.63 -23.11 17.10
CA LEU A 10 8.23 -21.78 16.62
C LEU A 10 8.23 -21.70 15.09
N LEU A 11 9.29 -22.19 14.44
CA LEU A 11 9.41 -22.18 12.98
C LEU A 11 8.34 -23.06 12.32
N ALA A 12 8.03 -24.22 12.91
CA ALA A 12 6.97 -25.10 12.44
C ALA A 12 5.59 -24.43 12.51
N ALA A 13 5.28 -23.77 13.64
CA ALA A 13 4.04 -23.03 13.83
C ALA A 13 3.91 -21.88 12.80
N LEU A 14 4.95 -21.07 12.62
CA LEU A 14 4.94 -19.98 11.64
C LEU A 14 4.77 -20.50 10.21
N THR A 15 5.46 -21.59 9.84
CA THR A 15 5.35 -22.16 8.50
C THR A 15 3.95 -22.72 8.21
N SER A 16 3.22 -23.15 9.24
CA SER A 16 1.85 -23.68 9.08
C SER A 16 0.81 -22.62 8.70
N VAL A 17 1.04 -21.34 9.05
CA VAL A 17 0.10 -20.23 8.80
C VAL A 17 0.55 -19.29 7.69
N LEU A 18 1.80 -19.41 7.23
CA LEU A 18 2.37 -18.54 6.20
C LEU A 18 2.28 -19.18 4.81
N PRO A 19 2.16 -18.37 3.73
CA PRO A 19 2.19 -18.88 2.36
C PRO A 19 3.47 -19.65 2.04
N ALA A 20 3.35 -20.70 1.22
CA ALA A 20 4.48 -21.54 0.81
C ALA A 20 5.46 -20.83 -0.14
N LYS A 21 4.97 -19.87 -0.94
CA LYS A 21 5.80 -19.11 -1.89
C LYS A 21 6.73 -18.16 -1.11
N ARG A 22 8.02 -18.19 -1.43
CA ARG A 22 9.07 -17.34 -0.83
C ARG A 22 9.77 -16.51 -1.91
N PRO A 23 10.30 -15.31 -1.58
CA PRO A 23 10.19 -14.60 -0.30
C PRO A 23 8.76 -14.15 0.02
N LEU A 24 8.46 -13.88 1.30
CA LEU A 24 7.17 -13.30 1.71
C LEU A 24 7.28 -11.78 1.68
N SER A 25 6.53 -11.15 0.79
CA SER A 25 6.40 -9.70 0.77
C SER A 25 5.51 -9.25 1.93
N LEU A 26 5.99 -8.29 2.73
CA LEU A 26 5.21 -7.70 3.82
C LEU A 26 4.27 -6.59 3.35
N HIS A 27 4.66 -5.88 2.28
CA HIS A 27 3.83 -4.91 1.60
C HIS A 27 4.13 -4.96 0.10
N GLU A 28 3.12 -4.80 -0.73
CA GLU A 28 3.24 -4.64 -2.17
C GLU A 28 2.27 -3.54 -2.62
N PRO A 29 2.64 -2.69 -3.59
CA PRO A 29 1.69 -1.79 -4.21
C PRO A 29 0.57 -2.58 -4.89
N GLU A 30 -0.66 -2.13 -4.74
CA GLU A 30 -1.80 -2.64 -5.49
C GLU A 30 -2.15 -1.64 -6.60
N PHE A 31 -2.18 -2.13 -7.84
CA PHE A 31 -2.61 -1.37 -9.02
C PHE A 31 -3.78 -2.11 -9.66
N ALA A 32 -4.95 -2.03 -9.04
CA ALA A 32 -6.14 -2.79 -9.42
C ALA A 32 -7.32 -1.88 -9.83
N GLY A 33 -7.11 -0.56 -9.88
CA GLY A 33 -8.10 0.43 -10.24
C GLY A 33 -7.73 1.21 -11.51
N HIS A 34 -7.96 2.52 -11.46
CA HIS A 34 -7.75 3.44 -12.59
C HIS A 34 -6.37 4.11 -12.56
N GLU A 35 -5.39 3.54 -11.85
CA GLU A 35 -4.09 4.17 -11.64
C GLU A 35 -3.38 4.43 -12.97
N TRP A 36 -3.42 3.47 -13.89
CA TRP A 36 -2.84 3.63 -15.22
C TRP A 36 -3.52 4.73 -16.04
N GLU A 37 -4.86 4.81 -15.99
CA GLU A 37 -5.61 5.83 -16.74
C GLU A 37 -5.29 7.24 -16.25
N TYR A 38 -5.25 7.43 -14.92
CA TYR A 38 -4.97 8.74 -14.34
C TYR A 38 -3.52 9.17 -14.57
N VAL A 39 -2.55 8.27 -14.39
CA VAL A 39 -1.13 8.54 -14.68
C VAL A 39 -0.92 8.83 -16.16
N LYS A 40 -1.51 8.02 -17.04
CA LYS A 40 -1.40 8.21 -18.49
C LYS A 40 -1.98 9.56 -18.91
N GLU A 41 -3.12 9.97 -18.34
CA GLU A 41 -3.69 11.28 -18.66
C GLU A 41 -2.75 12.43 -18.26
N CYS A 42 -2.10 12.37 -17.09
CA CYS A 42 -1.10 13.37 -16.70
C CYS A 42 0.04 13.46 -17.72
N ILE A 43 0.50 12.32 -18.23
CA ILE A 43 1.57 12.24 -19.24
C ILE A 43 1.07 12.81 -20.59
N ASP A 44 -0.10 12.38 -21.05
CA ASP A 44 -0.68 12.80 -22.33
C ASP A 44 -0.94 14.32 -22.37
N THR A 45 -1.35 14.90 -21.23
CA THR A 45 -1.66 16.34 -21.11
C THR A 45 -0.44 17.20 -20.71
N GLY A 46 0.67 16.57 -20.30
CA GLY A 46 1.84 17.26 -19.75
C GLY A 46 1.65 17.84 -18.35
N TRP A 47 0.50 17.62 -17.70
CA TRP A 47 0.21 18.08 -16.33
C TRP A 47 0.78 17.11 -15.29
N VAL A 48 2.09 17.15 -15.11
CA VAL A 48 2.84 16.27 -14.17
C VAL A 48 3.39 17.01 -12.95
N SER A 49 2.82 18.16 -12.62
CA SER A 49 3.26 19.01 -11.50
C SER A 49 2.63 18.59 -10.16
N SER A 50 3.04 19.23 -9.06
CA SER A 50 2.42 19.08 -7.73
C SER A 50 1.07 19.79 -7.58
N VAL A 51 0.55 20.36 -8.65
CA VAL A 51 -0.78 20.95 -8.74
C VAL A 51 -1.54 20.16 -9.82
N GLY A 52 -2.88 20.20 -9.80
CA GLY A 52 -3.71 19.74 -10.90
C GLY A 52 -4.96 18.99 -10.46
N LYS A 53 -5.83 18.68 -11.43
CA LYS A 53 -7.17 18.13 -11.14
C LYS A 53 -7.18 16.87 -10.28
N PHE A 54 -6.17 16.01 -10.41
CA PHE A 54 -6.07 14.77 -9.63
C PHE A 54 -5.55 15.01 -8.22
N VAL A 55 -4.73 16.05 -8.02
CA VAL A 55 -4.31 16.51 -6.68
C VAL A 55 -5.51 17.09 -5.95
N ASP A 56 -6.23 18.03 -6.59
CA ASP A 56 -7.42 18.67 -6.01
C ASP A 56 -8.48 17.63 -5.63
N ARG A 57 -8.71 16.64 -6.51
CA ARG A 57 -9.65 15.54 -6.25
C ARG A 57 -9.19 14.67 -5.09
N PHE A 58 -7.92 14.31 -5.03
CA PHE A 58 -7.37 13.48 -3.96
C PHE A 58 -7.48 14.19 -2.60
N GLU A 59 -7.11 15.46 -2.51
CA GLU A 59 -7.22 16.25 -1.29
C GLU A 59 -8.67 16.37 -0.79
N ALA A 60 -9.61 16.58 -1.72
CA ALA A 60 -11.04 16.63 -1.37
C ALA A 60 -11.55 15.28 -0.81
N MET A 61 -11.21 14.18 -1.48
CA MET A 61 -11.57 12.83 -1.02
C MET A 61 -10.92 12.48 0.32
N LEU A 62 -9.67 12.87 0.53
CA LEU A 62 -8.95 12.63 1.77
C LEU A 62 -9.55 13.44 2.93
N ALA A 63 -9.87 14.70 2.71
CA ALA A 63 -10.53 15.55 3.70
C ALA A 63 -11.90 14.98 4.12
N GLU A 64 -12.70 14.52 3.14
CA GLU A 64 -13.98 13.85 3.38
C GLU A 64 -13.80 12.56 4.19
N ALA A 65 -12.89 11.68 3.76
CA ALA A 65 -12.64 10.40 4.41
C ALA A 65 -12.12 10.56 5.85
N ALA A 66 -11.30 11.58 6.10
CA ALA A 66 -10.75 11.89 7.42
C ALA A 66 -11.68 12.75 8.29
N GLY A 67 -12.78 13.28 7.74
CA GLY A 67 -13.71 14.17 8.46
C GLY A 67 -13.09 15.51 8.86
N VAL A 68 -12.12 16.00 8.09
CA VAL A 68 -11.41 17.26 8.34
C VAL A 68 -11.75 18.31 7.28
N LYS A 69 -11.50 19.58 7.60
CA LYS A 69 -11.78 20.68 6.66
C LYS A 69 -10.78 20.76 5.50
N ARG A 70 -9.55 20.32 5.73
CA ARG A 70 -8.44 20.38 4.77
C ARG A 70 -7.58 19.14 4.98
N ALA A 71 -7.25 18.47 3.88
CA ALA A 71 -6.15 17.51 3.83
C ALA A 71 -4.81 18.24 3.90
#